data_AF-A0A8S2ZXQ2-F1
#
_entry.id   AF-A0A8S2ZXQ2-F1
#
_cell.length_a   1.000
_cell.length_b   1.000
_cell.length_c   1.000
_cell.angle_alpha   90.00
_cell.angle_beta   90.00
_cell.angle_gamma   90.00
#
_symmetry.space_group_name_H-M   'P 1'
#
loop_
_entity.id
_entity.type
_entity.pdbx_description
1 polymer ?
#
loop_
_entity_poly.entity_id
_entity_poly.type
_entity_poly.pdbx_seq_one_letter_code
_entity_poly.pdbx_strand_id
1 'polypeptide(L)' 'MDEQRYLYVSDVGKHEVRRYNLGEKNGTRVAGGNGE' A
#
# COMPACT_ATOMS: atom_id res chain seq x y z
N MET A 1 -10.94 5.57 -2.57
CA MET A 1 -11.05 4.49 -1.58
C MET A 1 -11.91 3.41 -2.19
N ASP A 2 -11.52 2.15 -2.04
CA ASP A 2 -12.25 0.99 -2.60
C ASP A 2 -13.58 0.74 -1.86
N GLU A 3 -14.44 -0.17 -2.35
CA GLU A 3 -15.68 -0.59 -1.69
C GLU A 3 -15.46 -1.07 -0.25
N GLN A 4 -14.28 -1.62 0.06
CA GLN A 4 -13.89 -1.99 1.43
C GLN A 4 -13.21 -0.87 2.23
N ARG A 5 -13.20 0.37 1.72
CA ARG A 5 -12.57 1.58 2.32
C ARG A 5 -11.06 1.48 2.50
N TYR A 6 -10.39 0.73 1.62
CA TYR A 6 -8.94 0.73 1.56
C TYR A 6 -8.39 1.95 0.82
N LEU A 7 -7.29 2.49 1.34
CA LEU A 7 -6.40 3.44 0.68
C LEU A 7 -5.17 2.70 0.15
N TYR A 8 -4.82 2.92 -1.11
CA TYR A 8 -3.62 2.37 -1.73
C TYR A 8 -2.64 3.50 -1.98
N VAL A 9 -1.38 3.31 -1.57
CA VAL A 9 -0.31 4.29 -1.71
C VAL A 9 0.88 3.63 -2.36
N SER A 10 1.39 4.25 -3.42
CA SER A 10 2.64 3.86 -4.07
C SER A 10 3.81 4.58 -3.39
N ASP A 11 4.73 3.81 -2.82
CA ASP A 11 6.02 4.30 -2.33
C ASP A 11 7.07 4.06 -3.41
N VAL A 12 7.38 5.13 -4.16
CA VAL A 12 8.33 5.07 -5.28
C VAL A 12 9.76 4.80 -4.78
N GLY A 13 10.12 5.31 -3.60
CA GLY A 13 11.46 5.12 -3.03
C GLY A 13 11.73 3.67 -2.60
N LYS A 14 10.66 2.92 -2.28
CA LYS A 14 10.72 1.50 -1.93
C LYS A 14 10.24 0.56 -3.03
N HIS A 15 9.90 1.10 -4.21
CA HIS A 15 9.35 0.33 -5.32
C HIS A 15 8.19 -0.59 -4.92
N GLU A 16 7.30 -0.10 -4.06
CA GLU A 16 6.20 -0.89 -3.49
C GLU A 16 4.86 -0.17 -3.47
N VAL A 17 3.79 -0.96 -3.41
CA VAL A 17 2.43 -0.46 -3.17
C VAL A 17 1.96 -1.01 -1.84
N ARG A 18 1.45 -0.12 -0.98
CA ARG A 18 0.86 -0.48 0.31
C ARG A 18 -0.63 -0.18 0.35
N ARG A 19 -1.35 -1.01 1.08
CA ARG A 19 -2.78 -0.88 1.38
C ARG A 19 -2.98 -0.53 2.85
N TYR A 20 -3.89 0.39 3.13
CA TYR A 20 -4.24 0.88 4.47
C TYR A 20 -5.75 0.87 4.67
N ASN A 21 -6.20 0.41 5.83
CA ASN A 21 -7.53 0.69 6.35
C ASN A 21 -7.58 2.07 7.02
N LEU A 22 -8.79 2.62 7.15
CA LEU A 22 -9.00 3.87 7.87
C LEU A 22 -8.54 3.71 9.34
N GLY A 23 -7.56 4.51 9.76
CA GLY A 23 -6.97 4.45 11.11
C GLY A 23 -5.79 3.50 11.27
N GLU A 24 -5.43 2.75 10.23
CA GLU A 24 -4.25 1.88 10.23
C GLU A 24 -2.98 2.73 10.05
N LYS A 25 -2.02 2.58 10.96
CA LYS A 25 -0.74 3.31 10.91
C LYS A 25 0.32 2.59 10.09
N ASN A 26 0.22 1.27 9.97
CA ASN A 26 1.21 0.42 9.33
C ASN A 26 0.55 -0.33 8.18
N GLY A 27 0.63 0.20 6.96
CA GLY A 27 0.00 -0.42 5.80
C GLY A 27 0.70 -1.71 5.37
N THR A 28 -0.08 -2.61 4.77
CA THR A 28 0.38 -3.90 4.24
C THR A 28 0.92 -3.73 2.83
N ARG A 29 2.13 -4.24 2.52
CA ARG A 29 2.65 -4.29 1.15
C ARG A 29 1.83 -5.29 0.33
N VAL A 30 1.27 -4.84 -0.78
CA VAL A 30 0.40 -5.65 -1.66
C VAL A 30 0.96 -5.86 -3.06
N ALA A 31 1.92 -5.03 -3.48
CA ALA A 31 2.65 -5.21 -4.73
C ALA A 31 4.04 -4.56 -4.64
N GLY A 32 4.93 -4.93 -5.57
CA GLY A 32 6.30 -4.40 -5.65
C GLY A 32 7.36 -5.29 -4.98
N GLY A 33 8.62 -4.96 -5.21
CA GLY A 33 9.79 -5.78 -4.84
C GLY A 33 10.27 -6.77 -5.92
N ASN A 34 9.77 -6.67 -7.16
CA ASN A 34 10.22 -7.50 -8.30
C ASN A 34 11.31 -6.81 -9.17
N GLY A 35 11.94 -5.75 -8.65
CA GLY A 35 13.01 -5.01 -9.31
C GLY A 35 14.31 -4.94 -8.50
N GLU A 36 14.36 -5.69 -7.38
CA GLU A 36 15.60 -6.11 -6.70
C GLU A 36 16.01 -7.50 -7.21
#